data_AF-A0A8C5I180-F1
#
_entry.id   AF-A0A8C5I180-F1
#
_cell.length_a   1.000
_cell.length_b   1.000
_cell.length_c   1.000
_cell.angle_alpha   90.00
_cell.angle_beta   90.00
_cell.angle_gamma   90.00
#
_symmetry.space_group_name_H-M   'P 1'
#
loop_
_entity.id
_entity.type
_entity.pdbx_description
1 polymer ?
#
loop_
_entity_poly.entity_id
_entity_poly.type
_entity_poly.pdbx_seq_one_letter_code
_entity_poly.pdbx_strand_id
1 'polypeptide(L)'
;LCREEAAELSSLKSQLQDIEVPLIVVVKENIGKELDLFKKYFSGNYFGPTQRNFYGPQERWMFFSMFLRVGVWRNLWRAYRKGFRGNWRGEGLVLGGLFVIGPGDQGILLEHREKEFGDKVNMLAVLRAARQITMDMAW
;
A
#
# COMPACT_ATOMS: atom_id res chain seq x y z
N LEU A 1 3.01 3.31 9.93
CA LEU A 1 3.73 2.69 8.79
C LEU A 1 2.92 2.87 7.52
N CYS A 2 1.65 2.46 7.49
CA CYS A 2 0.76 2.66 6.32
C CYS A 2 0.65 4.14 5.85
N ARG A 3 0.64 5.12 6.78
CA ARG A 3 0.63 6.56 6.41
C ARG A 3 1.92 7.02 5.72
N GLU A 4 3.05 6.46 6.10
CA GLU A 4 4.35 6.79 5.50
C GLU A 4 4.40 6.25 4.06
N GLU A 5 3.97 5.01 3.86
CA GLU A 5 3.89 4.38 2.55
C GLU A 5 2.87 5.08 1.64
N ALA A 6 1.70 5.44 2.16
CA ALA A 6 0.69 6.19 1.42
C ALA A 6 1.23 7.55 0.92
N ALA A 7 1.98 8.27 1.76
CA ALA A 7 2.61 9.53 1.38
C ALA A 7 3.70 9.34 0.31
N GLU A 8 4.49 8.27 0.43
CA GLU A 8 5.49 7.92 -0.58
C GLU A 8 4.83 7.52 -1.91
N LEU A 9 3.79 6.68 -1.92
CA LEU A 9 3.02 6.36 -3.12
C LEU A 9 2.35 7.59 -3.73
N SER A 10 1.87 8.51 -2.89
CA SER A 10 1.30 9.77 -3.36
C SER A 10 2.33 10.64 -4.08
N SER A 11 3.61 10.56 -3.73
CA SER A 11 4.68 11.28 -4.44
C SER A 11 4.90 10.77 -5.88
N LEU A 12 4.54 9.51 -6.15
CA LEU A 12 4.59 8.94 -7.51
C LEU A 12 3.37 9.29 -8.36
N LYS A 13 2.33 9.90 -7.78
CA LYS A 13 1.07 10.16 -8.48
C LYS A 13 1.28 10.95 -9.78
N SER A 14 2.11 11.98 -9.78
CA SER A 14 2.38 12.76 -11.00
C SER A 14 2.98 11.89 -12.11
N GLN A 15 3.99 11.08 -11.77
CA GLN A 15 4.63 10.17 -12.72
C GLN A 15 3.67 9.09 -13.22
N LEU A 16 2.75 8.60 -12.39
CA LEU A 16 1.75 7.63 -12.81
C LEU A 16 0.67 8.26 -13.69
N GLN A 17 0.31 9.53 -13.44
CA GLN A 17 -0.60 10.31 -14.28
C GLN A 17 -0.03 10.57 -15.67
N ASP A 18 1.28 10.86 -15.78
CA ASP A 18 1.96 11.01 -17.07
C ASP A 18 1.91 9.73 -17.93
N ILE A 19 1.70 8.59 -17.27
CA ILE A 19 1.70 7.25 -17.85
C ILE A 19 0.24 6.71 -17.95
N GLU A 20 -0.75 7.53 -17.61
CA GLU A 20 -2.19 7.20 -17.57
C GLU A 20 -2.55 5.99 -16.68
N VAL A 21 -1.71 5.67 -15.68
CA VAL A 21 -1.97 4.57 -14.74
C VAL A 21 -2.64 5.11 -13.48
N PRO A 22 -3.88 4.68 -13.14
CA PRO A 22 -4.56 5.14 -11.95
C PRO A 22 -3.96 4.50 -10.69
N LEU A 23 -3.65 5.34 -9.69
CA LEU A 23 -3.25 4.88 -8.36
C LEU A 23 -4.49 4.69 -7.49
N ILE A 24 -4.73 3.46 -7.05
CA ILE A 24 -5.92 3.07 -6.27
C ILE A 24 -5.49 2.50 -4.92
N VAL A 25 -6.21 2.87 -3.86
CA VAL A 25 -6.08 2.23 -2.54
C VAL A 25 -7.39 1.53 -2.16
N VAL A 26 -7.26 0.31 -1.64
CA VAL A 26 -8.37 -0.48 -1.10
C VAL A 26 -8.17 -0.59 0.40
N VAL A 27 -9.19 -0.19 1.18
CA VAL A 27 -9.13 -0.20 2.64
C VAL A 27 -10.22 -1.11 3.20
N LYS A 28 -9.83 -1.96 4.15
CA LYS A 28 -10.67 -3.00 4.76
C LYS A 28 -11.75 -2.39 5.65
N GLU A 29 -11.39 -1.37 6.42
CA GLU A 29 -12.24 -0.83 7.48
C GLU A 29 -12.57 0.63 7.22
N ASN A 30 -13.86 0.98 7.39
CA ASN A 30 -14.30 2.36 7.45
C ASN A 30 -14.30 2.84 8.91
N ILE A 31 -13.11 2.96 9.52
CA ILE A 31 -12.97 3.64 10.81
C ILE A 31 -12.97 5.14 10.51
N GLY A 32 -14.16 5.76 10.46
CA GLY A 32 -14.38 7.09 9.86
C GLY A 32 -13.29 8.15 10.10
N LYS A 33 -12.86 8.37 11.35
CA LYS A 33 -11.80 9.35 11.67
C LYS A 33 -10.42 8.98 11.14
N GLU A 34 -10.10 7.68 11.06
CA GLU A 34 -8.81 7.22 10.53
C GLU A 34 -8.76 7.30 9.02
N LEU A 35 -9.89 7.02 8.35
CA LEU A 35 -10.00 7.16 6.92
C LEU A 35 -9.79 8.61 6.48
N ASP A 36 -10.43 9.56 7.15
CA ASP A 36 -10.26 10.99 6.82
C ASP A 36 -8.84 11.49 7.11
N LEU A 37 -8.16 10.92 8.12
CA LEU A 37 -6.74 11.19 8.35
C LEU A 37 -5.86 10.55 7.26
N PHE A 38 -6.17 9.34 6.82
CA PHE A 38 -5.43 8.63 5.78
C PHE A 38 -5.55 9.30 4.40
N LYS A 39 -6.75 9.80 4.08
CA LYS A 39 -7.00 10.60 2.85
C LYS A 39 -6.10 11.83 2.75
N LYS A 40 -5.62 12.39 3.87
CA LYS A 40 -4.66 13.50 3.84
C LYS A 40 -3.26 13.09 3.37
N TYR A 41 -2.91 11.81 3.49
CA TYR A 41 -1.61 11.27 3.07
C TYR A 41 -1.65 10.60 1.71
N PHE A 42 -2.84 10.26 1.19
CA PHE A 42 -3.01 9.56 -0.07
C PHE A 42 -3.81 10.39 -1.08
N SER A 43 -3.19 10.71 -2.21
CA SER A 43 -3.82 11.54 -3.24
C SER A 43 -4.52 10.75 -4.36
N GLY A 44 -4.55 9.42 -4.30
CA GLY A 44 -5.13 8.56 -5.34
C GLY A 44 -6.63 8.30 -5.19
N ASN A 45 -7.17 7.45 -6.06
CA ASN A 45 -8.56 7.02 -5.99
C ASN A 45 -8.78 6.08 -4.81
N TYR A 46 -9.89 6.28 -4.12
CA TYR A 46 -10.23 5.51 -2.92
C TYR A 46 -11.43 4.60 -3.20
N PHE A 47 -11.24 3.30 -3.00
CA PHE A 47 -12.37 2.37 -2.94
C PHE A 47 -12.73 2.11 -1.48
N GLY A 48 -14.00 2.36 -1.17
CA GLY A 48 -14.59 2.11 0.15
C GLY A 48 -14.51 0.65 0.57
N PRO A 49 -14.89 0.34 1.82
CA PRO A 49 -14.78 -1.00 2.39
C PRO A 49 -15.47 -2.00 1.46
N THR A 50 -14.65 -2.69 0.69
CA THR A 50 -15.10 -3.70 -0.25
C THR A 50 -15.40 -4.94 0.59
N GLN A 51 -16.36 -5.77 0.16
CA GLN A 51 -16.54 -7.09 0.76
C GLN A 51 -15.16 -7.76 0.94
N ARG A 52 -14.93 -8.38 2.10
CA ARG A 52 -13.63 -8.93 2.55
C ARG A 52 -12.89 -9.79 1.51
N ASN A 53 -13.58 -10.22 0.46
CA ASN A 53 -13.09 -10.94 -0.71
C ASN A 53 -11.84 -10.35 -1.37
N PHE A 54 -11.60 -9.02 -1.30
CA PHE A 54 -10.40 -8.43 -1.90
C PHE A 54 -9.09 -8.74 -1.12
N TYR A 55 -9.20 -9.08 0.17
CA TYR A 55 -8.04 -9.45 1.00
C TYR A 55 -7.62 -10.92 0.82
N GLY A 56 -8.28 -11.63 -0.11
CA GLY A 56 -8.11 -13.05 -0.33
C GLY A 56 -8.79 -13.91 0.75
N PRO A 57 -8.82 -15.24 0.56
CA PRO A 57 -9.48 -16.16 1.49
C PRO A 57 -8.77 -16.25 2.86
N GLN A 58 -7.52 -15.80 2.95
CA GLN A 58 -6.70 -15.91 4.16
C GLN A 58 -6.09 -14.56 4.54
N GLU A 59 -6.66 -13.95 5.56
CA GLU A 59 -6.11 -12.74 6.17
C GLU A 59 -4.79 -13.04 6.89
N ARG A 60 -3.78 -12.20 6.68
CA ARG A 60 -2.45 -12.37 7.28
C ARG A 60 -2.32 -11.50 8.51
N TRP A 61 -2.58 -12.11 9.65
CA TRP A 61 -2.49 -11.46 10.94
C TRP A 61 -1.09 -11.59 11.50
N MET A 62 -0.49 -10.45 11.84
CA MET A 62 0.77 -10.40 12.56
C MET A 62 0.47 -9.83 13.96
N PHE A 63 0.03 -10.72 14.85
CA PHE A 63 -0.25 -10.45 16.27
C PHE A 63 1.09 -10.27 17.05
N PHE A 64 1.27 -11.01 18.15
CA PHE A 64 2.44 -10.95 19.01
C PHE A 64 3.76 -11.25 18.30
N SER A 65 3.73 -11.92 17.15
CA SER A 65 4.92 -12.15 16.32
C SER A 65 5.56 -10.86 15.82
N MET A 66 4.85 -9.73 15.85
CA MET A 66 5.43 -8.41 15.55
C MET A 66 6.53 -8.01 16.54
N PHE A 67 6.43 -8.42 17.81
CA PHE A 67 7.41 -8.07 18.84
C PHE A 67 8.72 -8.85 18.71
N LEU A 68 8.68 -10.04 18.08
CA LEU A 68 9.84 -10.91 17.89
C LEU A 68 10.68 -10.52 16.66
N ARG A 69 10.14 -9.71 15.75
CA ARG A 69 10.79 -9.33 14.50
C ARG A 69 11.55 -8.01 14.64
N VAL A 70 12.88 -8.08 14.64
CA VAL A 70 13.76 -6.91 14.75
C VAL A 70 13.52 -5.90 13.61
N GLY A 71 13.09 -6.36 12.42
CA GLY A 71 12.74 -5.51 11.29
C GLY A 71 11.61 -4.54 11.59
N VAL A 72 10.55 -5.01 12.26
CA VAL A 72 9.40 -4.20 12.68
C VAL A 72 9.83 -3.05 13.61
N TRP A 73 10.71 -3.33 14.58
CA TRP A 73 11.23 -2.31 15.49
C TRP A 73 12.07 -1.25 14.77
N ARG A 74 12.91 -1.65 13.81
CA ARG A 74 13.68 -0.71 12.97
C ARG A 74 12.75 0.17 12.13
N ASN A 75 11.70 -0.42 11.55
CA ASN A 75 10.71 0.30 10.74
C ASN A 75 9.90 1.28 11.59
N LEU A 76 9.47 0.87 12.79
CA LEU A 76 8.78 1.73 13.77
C LEU A 76 9.66 2.92 14.16
N TRP A 77 10.93 2.69 14.49
CA TRP A 77 11.85 3.77 14.85
C TRP A 77 12.09 4.72 13.68
N ARG A 78 12.22 4.22 12.45
CA ARG A 78 12.32 5.05 11.23
C ARG A 78 11.08 5.95 11.06
N ALA A 79 9.89 5.37 11.17
CA ALA A 79 8.64 6.12 11.03
C ALA A 79 8.48 7.17 12.14
N TYR A 80 8.87 6.82 13.38
CA TYR A 80 8.90 7.74 14.50
C TYR A 80 9.83 8.94 14.24
N ARG A 81 11.05 8.69 13.73
CA ARG A 81 11.99 9.77 13.34
C ARG A 81 11.45 10.68 12.25
N LYS A 82 10.61 10.17 11.35
CA LYS A 82 9.93 10.96 10.31
C LYS A 82 8.64 11.67 10.82
N GLY A 83 8.32 11.57 12.11
CA GLY A 83 7.17 12.25 12.72
C GLY A 83 5.83 11.53 12.56
N PHE A 84 5.81 10.30 12.04
CA PHE A 84 4.58 9.52 11.95
C PHE A 84 4.26 8.89 13.31
N ARG A 85 3.26 9.40 14.01
CA ARG A 85 2.72 8.77 15.22
C ARG A 85 1.88 7.55 14.86
N GLY A 86 2.24 6.40 15.41
CA GLY A 86 1.42 5.19 15.38
C GLY A 86 0.13 5.38 16.18
N ASN A 87 -0.98 4.87 15.67
CA ASN A 87 -2.24 4.78 16.42
C ASN A 87 -2.48 3.31 16.75
N TRP A 88 -2.93 3.03 17.98
CA TRP A 88 -3.27 1.69 18.44
C TRP A 88 -4.77 1.37 18.25
N ARG A 89 -5.56 2.34 17.77
CA ARG A 89 -7.01 2.21 17.54
C ARG A 89 -7.27 1.85 16.07
N GLY A 90 -7.52 0.56 15.80
CA GLY A 90 -7.88 -0.04 14.51
C GLY A 90 -7.34 -1.47 14.37
N GLU A 91 -7.75 -2.24 13.35
CA GLU A 91 -7.08 -3.52 13.01
C GLU A 91 -5.71 -3.26 12.35
N GLY A 92 -4.79 -2.62 13.08
CA GLY A 92 -3.41 -2.37 12.65
C GLY A 92 -2.52 -3.62 12.65
N LEU A 93 -3.13 -4.80 12.60
CA LEU A 93 -2.51 -6.12 12.74
C LEU A 93 -2.53 -6.92 11.42
N VAL A 94 -3.17 -6.38 10.38
CA VAL A 94 -3.26 -7.01 9.07
C VAL A 94 -2.14 -6.48 8.18
N LEU A 95 -1.42 -7.40 7.53
CA LEU A 95 -0.38 -7.05 6.55
C LEU A 95 -1.00 -6.58 5.24
N GLY A 96 -0.42 -5.53 4.67
CA GLY A 96 -0.82 -4.98 3.39
C GLY A 96 -0.23 -5.70 2.19
N GLY A 97 -0.55 -5.17 1.02
CA GLY A 97 0.09 -5.55 -0.23
C GLY A 97 -0.12 -4.46 -1.28
N LEU A 98 0.80 -4.42 -2.24
CA LEU A 98 0.72 -3.60 -3.43
C LEU A 98 0.70 -4.50 -4.66
N PHE A 99 -0.19 -4.17 -5.59
CA PHE A 99 -0.33 -4.85 -6.86
C PHE A 99 -0.24 -3.84 -7.99
N VAL A 100 0.51 -4.18 -9.03
CA VAL A 100 0.49 -3.51 -10.33
C VAL A 100 -0.16 -4.47 -11.31
N ILE A 101 -1.30 -4.08 -11.85
CA ILE A 101 -2.14 -4.90 -12.73
C ILE A 101 -2.08 -4.29 -14.13
N GLY A 102 -1.75 -5.11 -15.12
CA GLY A 102 -1.72 -4.70 -16.52
C GLY A 102 -3.12 -4.67 -17.16
N PRO A 103 -3.27 -3.97 -18.29
CA PRO A 103 -4.52 -3.90 -19.06
C PRO A 103 -4.96 -5.26 -19.61
N GLY A 104 -6.28 -5.45 -19.70
CA GLY A 104 -6.88 -6.65 -20.29
C GLY A 104 -6.46 -7.94 -19.59
N ASP A 105 -5.98 -8.90 -20.37
CA ASP A 105 -5.59 -10.23 -19.90
C ASP A 105 -4.10 -10.33 -19.49
N GLN A 106 -3.38 -9.21 -19.42
CA GLN A 106 -1.96 -9.18 -19.06
C GLN A 106 -1.69 -9.65 -17.62
N GLY A 107 -2.68 -9.53 -16.74
CA GLY A 107 -2.61 -10.02 -15.36
C GLY A 107 -1.76 -9.13 -14.45
N ILE A 108 -1.15 -9.73 -13.43
CA ILE A 108 -0.41 -9.01 -12.37
C ILE A 108 1.07 -8.91 -12.75
N LEU A 109 1.55 -7.69 -12.97
CA LEU A 109 2.95 -7.40 -13.35
C LEU A 109 3.88 -7.29 -12.14
N LEU A 110 3.35 -6.79 -11.02
CA LEU A 110 4.09 -6.73 -9.78
C LEU A 110 3.16 -7.08 -8.63
N GLU A 111 3.55 -8.07 -7.85
CA GLU A 111 2.92 -8.42 -6.59
C GLU A 111 3.95 -8.20 -5.47
N HIS A 112 3.64 -7.28 -4.56
CA HIS A 112 4.38 -7.09 -3.33
C HIS A 112 3.46 -7.35 -2.15
N ARG A 113 3.69 -8.46 -1.44
CA ARG A 113 2.98 -8.77 -0.20
C ARG A 113 3.87 -8.42 0.97
N GLU A 114 3.39 -7.55 1.85
CA GLU A 114 4.12 -7.09 3.02
C GLU A 114 4.45 -8.31 3.91
N LYS A 115 5.75 -8.57 4.16
CA LYS A 115 6.17 -9.70 5.00
C LYS A 115 6.17 -9.35 6.48
N GLU A 116 6.41 -8.09 6.80
CA GLU A 116 6.50 -7.50 8.13
C GLU A 116 6.01 -6.05 8.08
N PHE A 117 5.47 -5.52 9.19
CA PHE A 117 5.03 -4.13 9.19
C PHE A 117 6.13 -3.15 8.79
N GLY A 118 5.84 -2.32 7.78
CA GLY A 118 6.75 -1.34 7.22
C GLY A 118 7.77 -1.92 6.26
N ASP A 119 7.60 -3.18 5.83
CA ASP A 119 8.23 -3.74 4.64
C ASP A 119 7.64 -3.02 3.42
N LYS A 120 8.42 -2.07 2.91
CA LYS A 120 7.96 -1.18 1.85
C LYS A 120 8.22 -1.80 0.50
N VAL A 121 7.28 -1.58 -0.40
CA VAL A 121 7.50 -1.84 -1.82
C VAL A 121 8.64 -0.99 -2.37
N ASN A 122 9.42 -1.56 -3.28
CA ASN A 122 10.44 -0.80 -4.01
C ASN A 122 9.75 0.12 -5.03
N MET A 123 9.79 1.42 -4.79
CA MET A 123 9.19 2.45 -5.64
C MET A 123 9.69 2.42 -7.09
N LEU A 124 10.97 2.09 -7.30
CA LEU A 124 11.53 1.93 -8.65
C LEU A 124 11.02 0.68 -9.36
N ALA A 125 10.64 -0.37 -8.61
CA ALA A 125 9.99 -1.54 -9.18
C ALA A 125 8.55 -1.23 -9.59
N VAL A 126 7.82 -0.47 -8.76
CA VAL A 126 6.46 0.01 -9.09
C VAL A 126 6.46 0.86 -10.35
N LEU A 127 7.37 1.84 -10.44
CA LEU A 127 7.48 2.70 -11.63
C LEU A 127 7.88 1.92 -12.88
N ARG A 128 8.78 0.93 -12.76
CA ARG A 128 9.16 0.09 -13.90
C ARG A 128 8.00 -0.77 -14.38
N ALA A 129 7.27 -1.41 -13.46
CA ALA A 129 6.08 -2.18 -13.81
C ALA A 129 4.99 -1.29 -14.43
N ALA A 130 4.78 -0.08 -13.90
CA ALA A 130 3.82 0.87 -14.45
C ALA A 130 4.21 1.34 -15.86
N ARG A 131 5.50 1.55 -16.15
CA ARG A 131 5.96 1.89 -17.52
C ARG A 131 5.79 0.73 -18.50
N GLN A 132 5.95 -0.51 -18.04
CA GLN A 132 5.78 -1.68 -18.88
C GLN A 132 4.36 -1.78 -19.42
N ILE A 133 3.35 -1.42 -18.62
CA ILE A 133 1.94 -1.34 -19.03
C ILE A 133 1.77 -0.50 -20.30
N THR A 134 2.38 0.67 -20.35
CA THR A 134 2.23 1.62 -21.45
C THR A 134 2.98 1.18 -22.70
N MET A 135 4.14 0.55 -22.51
CA MET A 135 4.90 -0.01 -23.63
C MET A 135 4.14 -1.13 -24.33
N ASP A 136 3.39 -1.94 -23.58
CA ASP A 136 2.59 -3.04 -24.12
C ASP A 136 1.25 -2.57 -24.73
N MET A 137 0.76 -1.38 -24.37
CA MET A 137 -0.40 -0.74 -25.03
C MET A 137 -0.05 -0.01 -26.34
N ALA A 138 1.23 0.25 -26.60
CA ALA A 138 1.68 1.02 -27.77
C ALA A 138 1.83 0.17 -29.06
N TRP A 139 1.39 -1.09 -29.05
CA TRP A 139 1.46 -2.04 -30.17
C TRP A 139 0.08 -2.56 -30.56
#